data_AF-A0A8X6N983-F1
#
_entry.id   AF-A0A8X6N983-F1
#
_cell.length_a   1.000
_cell.length_b   1.000
_cell.length_c   1.000
_cell.angle_alpha   90.00
_cell.angle_beta   90.00
_cell.angle_gamma   90.00
#
_symmetry.space_group_name_H-M   'P 1'
#
loop_
_entity.id
_entity.type
_entity.pdbx_description
1 polymer ?
#
loop_
_entity_poly.entity_id
_entity_poly.type
_entity_poly.pdbx_seq_one_letter_code
_entity_poly.pdbx_strand_id
1 'polypeptide(L)'
;MSSKQHLGFADTAVIGVSLIIPALIGLKFRFSGGRQRTTNEYFLAGKDASMFPVIMSLSVTILSASAMLGLPSEIYKFGCQFLLVGFSTGIGMLLSSRIFLPVYFECKVSSIYEYLEMRFGKYTKYTVSGMFIIQMVLYTSSVLLGPVLALTAVTDFSIEMMIISSGAVCTFYCFL
;
A
#
# COMPACT_ATOMS: atom_id res chain seq x y z
N MET A 1 1.50 21.05 -27.17
CA MET A 1 1.10 22.17 -26.30
C MET A 1 -0.07 21.70 -25.47
N SER A 2 0.16 21.25 -24.24
CA SER A 2 -0.88 20.71 -23.37
C SER A 2 -1.70 21.86 -22.79
N SER A 3 -3.01 21.85 -23.04
CA SER A 3 -3.96 22.85 -22.53
C SER A 3 -3.96 22.82 -21.01
N LYS A 4 -3.59 23.94 -20.37
CA LYS A 4 -3.53 24.07 -18.91
C LYS A 4 -4.96 24.15 -18.36
N GLN A 5 -5.44 23.07 -17.74
CA GLN A 5 -6.68 23.10 -16.98
C GLN A 5 -6.37 23.56 -15.56
N HIS A 6 -6.79 24.78 -15.24
CA HIS A 6 -6.73 25.31 -13.88
C HIS A 6 -7.78 24.55 -13.04
N LEU A 7 -7.37 23.93 -11.93
CA LEU A 7 -8.27 23.25 -11.00
C LEU A 7 -9.40 24.19 -10.60
N GLY A 8 -10.65 23.75 -10.76
CA GLY A 8 -11.79 24.48 -10.25
C GLY A 8 -11.74 24.57 -8.73
N PHE A 9 -12.45 25.55 -8.16
CA PHE A 9 -12.63 25.64 -6.71
C PHE A 9 -13.21 24.33 -6.13
N ALA A 10 -14.07 23.66 -6.91
CA ALA A 10 -14.64 22.35 -6.57
C ALA A 10 -13.58 21.24 -6.50
N ASP A 11 -12.66 21.15 -7.46
CA ASP A 11 -11.61 20.12 -7.48
C ASP A 11 -10.66 20.27 -6.29
N THR A 12 -10.28 21.52 -5.98
CA THR A 12 -9.42 21.84 -4.84
C THR A 12 -10.09 21.47 -3.52
N ALA A 13 -11.39 21.70 -3.39
CA ALA A 13 -12.16 21.31 -2.21
C ALA A 13 -12.23 19.77 -2.05
N VAL A 14 -12.44 19.03 -3.13
CA VAL A 14 -12.48 17.55 -3.11
C VAL A 14 -11.11 16.98 -2.71
N ILE A 15 -10.02 17.50 -3.26
CA ILE A 15 -8.66 17.10 -2.88
C ILE A 15 -8.40 17.39 -1.39
N GLY A 16 -8.76 18.58 -0.91
CA GLY A 16 -8.62 18.92 0.51
C GLY A 16 -9.41 17.97 1.43
N VAL A 17 -10.67 17.70 1.11
CA VAL A 17 -11.52 16.80 1.90
C VAL A 17 -11.00 15.36 1.91
N SER A 18 -10.55 14.85 0.76
CA SER A 18 -9.99 13.49 0.64
C SER A 18 -8.67 13.29 1.40
N LEU A 19 -7.91 14.37 1.66
CA LEU A 19 -6.72 14.33 2.52
C LEU A 19 -7.05 14.48 4.00
N ILE A 20 -8.05 15.32 4.33
CA ILE A 20 -8.44 15.62 5.71
C ILE A 20 -9.17 14.45 6.36
N ILE A 21 -10.07 13.77 5.64
CA ILE A 21 -10.88 12.67 6.22
C ILE A 21 -9.98 11.54 6.76
N PRO A 22 -9.02 10.98 6.00
CA PRO A 22 -8.12 9.94 6.51
C PRO A 22 -7.24 10.44 7.66
N ALA A 23 -6.74 11.68 7.58
CA ALA A 23 -5.93 12.27 8.63
C ALA A 23 -6.69 12.42 9.96
N LEU A 24 -7.98 12.81 9.91
CA LEU A 24 -8.85 12.89 11.08
C LEU A 24 -9.15 11.50 11.66
N ILE A 25 -9.34 10.49 10.82
CA ILE A 25 -9.54 9.11 11.26
C ILE A 25 -8.27 8.59 11.95
N GLY A 26 -7.09 8.81 11.37
CA GLY A 26 -5.79 8.47 11.99
C GLY A 26 -5.58 9.18 13.32
N LEU A 27 -5.83 10.50 13.37
CA LEU A 27 -5.74 11.29 14.61
C LEU A 27 -6.69 10.76 15.69
N LYS A 28 -7.94 10.42 15.32
CA LYS A 28 -8.91 9.85 16.26
C LYS A 28 -8.46 8.49 16.76
N PHE A 29 -7.92 7.63 15.90
CA PHE A 29 -7.39 6.32 16.31
C PHE A 29 -6.17 6.46 17.24
N ARG A 30 -5.28 7.42 16.96
CA ARG A 30 -4.11 7.71 17.78
C ARG A 30 -4.44 8.27 19.16
N PHE A 31 -5.39 9.20 19.23
CA PHE A 31 -5.77 9.85 20.50
C PHE A 31 -6.81 9.06 21.31
N SER A 32 -7.71 8.31 20.65
CA SER A 32 -8.77 7.56 21.34
C SER A 32 -8.38 6.12 21.69
N GLY A 33 -7.34 5.58 21.06
CA GLY A 33 -7.00 4.16 21.13
C GLY A 33 -5.71 3.90 21.90
N GLY A 34 -5.75 3.86 23.24
CA GLY A 34 -4.65 3.37 24.10
C GLY A 34 -4.20 1.90 23.86
N ARG A 35 -4.53 1.34 22.68
CA ARG A 35 -4.30 -0.01 22.16
C ARG A 35 -3.13 -0.08 21.15
N GLN A 36 -2.24 0.92 21.09
CA GLN A 36 -1.01 0.87 20.29
C GLN A 36 0.25 0.75 21.15
N ARG A 37 0.14 0.21 22.38
CA ARG A 37 1.27 0.17 23.31
C ARG A 37 2.20 -1.02 23.06
N THR A 38 1.70 -2.06 22.39
CA THR A 38 2.48 -3.27 22.10
C THR A 38 2.54 -3.56 20.61
N THR A 39 3.68 -4.08 20.16
CA THR A 39 3.94 -4.50 18.77
C THR A 39 2.85 -5.45 18.25
N ASN A 40 2.36 -6.36 19.09
CA ASN A 40 1.28 -7.27 18.73
C ASN A 40 -0.07 -6.56 18.50
N GLU A 41 -0.41 -5.54 19.30
CA GLU A 41 -1.63 -4.78 19.05
C GLU A 41 -1.52 -3.91 17.79
N TYR A 42 -0.33 -3.37 17.50
CA TYR A 42 -0.10 -2.57 16.31
C TYR A 42 -0.15 -3.41 15.02
N PHE A 43 0.53 -4.57 14.98
CA PHE A 43 0.61 -5.40 13.78
C PHE A 43 -0.53 -6.40 13.61
N LEU A 44 -1.09 -6.92 14.71
CA LEU A 44 -2.14 -7.95 14.66
C LEU A 44 -3.52 -7.43 15.03
N ALA A 45 -3.66 -6.14 15.39
CA ALA A 45 -4.90 -5.55 15.89
C ALA A 45 -5.54 -6.38 17.03
N GLY A 46 -4.71 -7.03 17.86
CA GLY A 46 -5.16 -7.92 18.94
C GLY A 46 -5.76 -9.26 18.47
N LYS A 47 -5.66 -9.62 17.17
CA LYS A 47 -6.32 -10.79 16.54
C LYS A 47 -7.86 -10.78 16.56
N ASP A 48 -8.48 -9.69 17.00
CA ASP A 48 -9.95 -9.52 17.09
C ASP A 48 -10.53 -8.71 15.91
N ALA A 49 -9.79 -8.56 14.82
CA ALA A 49 -10.27 -7.83 13.65
C ALA A 49 -11.43 -8.57 12.97
N SER A 50 -12.56 -7.88 12.81
CA SER A 50 -13.73 -8.43 12.09
C SER A 50 -13.39 -8.73 10.63
N MET A 51 -14.03 -9.76 10.06
CA MET A 51 -13.81 -10.24 8.69
C MET A 51 -13.98 -9.14 7.64
N PHE A 52 -14.96 -8.24 7.83
CA PHE A 52 -15.25 -7.18 6.85
C PHE A 52 -14.10 -6.17 6.70
N PRO A 53 -13.59 -5.54 7.77
CA PRO A 53 -12.39 -4.68 7.70
C PRO A 53 -11.17 -5.36 7.06
N VAL A 54 -10.94 -6.64 7.38
CA VAL A 54 -9.79 -7.39 6.85
C VAL A 54 -9.90 -7.56 5.33
N ILE A 55 -11.07 -7.95 4.82
CA ILE A 55 -11.29 -8.09 3.38
C ILE A 55 -11.10 -6.74 2.68
N MET A 56 -11.68 -5.66 3.22
CA MET A 56 -11.53 -4.32 2.65
C MET A 56 -10.07 -3.88 2.60
N SER A 57 -9.31 -4.09 3.67
CA SER A 57 -7.88 -3.74 3.72
C SER A 57 -7.05 -4.57 2.71
N LEU A 58 -7.37 -5.85 2.55
CA LEU A 58 -6.70 -6.71 1.58
C LEU A 58 -7.02 -6.28 0.14
N SER A 59 -8.28 -5.93 -0.14
CA SER A 59 -8.68 -5.43 -1.45
C SER A 59 -7.99 -4.11 -1.81
N VAL A 60 -7.91 -3.16 -0.87
CA VAL A 60 -7.21 -1.89 -1.08
C VAL A 60 -5.72 -2.09 -1.32
N THR A 61 -5.08 -3.04 -0.63
CA THR A 61 -3.66 -3.38 -0.86
C THR A 61 -3.40 -3.87 -2.29
N ILE A 62 -4.32 -4.64 -2.86
CA ILE A 62 -4.20 -5.15 -4.24
C ILE A 62 -4.51 -4.03 -5.25
N LEU A 63 -5.49 -3.17 -4.94
CA LEU A 63 -5.87 -2.01 -5.74
C LEU A 63 -4.97 -0.81 -5.44
N SER A 64 -3.68 -0.92 -5.78
CA SER A 64 -2.74 0.19 -5.65
C SER A 64 -2.92 1.24 -6.76
N ALA A 65 -2.54 2.49 -6.49
CA ALA A 65 -2.57 3.58 -7.47
C ALA A 65 -1.73 3.28 -8.73
N SER A 66 -0.65 2.51 -8.56
CA SER A 66 0.16 2.01 -9.69
C SER A 66 -0.60 1.02 -10.56
N ALA A 67 -1.49 0.21 -10.00
CA ALA A 67 -2.34 -0.69 -10.76
C ALA A 67 -3.38 0.10 -11.58
N MET A 68 -3.98 1.15 -11.00
CA MET A 68 -4.97 1.97 -11.72
C MET A 68 -4.41 2.66 -12.97
N LEU A 69 -3.14 3.10 -12.93
CA LEU A 69 -2.48 3.71 -14.10
C LEU A 69 -1.78 2.67 -14.99
N GLY A 70 -1.20 1.62 -14.39
CA GLY A 70 -0.41 0.61 -15.08
C GLY A 70 -1.27 -0.37 -15.89
N LEU A 71 -2.31 -0.94 -15.28
CA LEU A 71 -3.17 -1.95 -15.89
C LEU A 71 -3.82 -1.49 -17.22
N PRO A 72 -4.47 -0.31 -17.32
CA PRO A 72 -5.04 0.13 -18.58
C PRO A 72 -3.95 0.41 -19.63
N SER A 73 -2.77 0.87 -19.21
CA SER A 73 -1.66 1.11 -20.13
C SER A 73 -1.09 -0.19 -20.72
N GLU A 74 -1.08 -1.27 -19.92
CA GLU A 74 -0.67 -2.60 -20.36
C GLU A 74 -1.72 -3.26 -21.24
N ILE A 75 -3.00 -3.19 -20.86
CA ILE A 75 -4.11 -3.72 -21.68
C ILE A 75 -4.19 -2.98 -23.02
N TYR A 76 -3.93 -1.66 -23.04
CA TYR A 76 -3.91 -0.89 -24.28
C TYR A 76 -2.78 -1.32 -25.23
N LYS A 77 -1.61 -1.69 -24.69
CA LYS A 77 -0.45 -2.09 -25.50
C LYS A 77 -0.42 -3.58 -25.88
N PHE A 78 -0.81 -4.45 -24.95
CA PHE A 78 -0.66 -5.91 -25.06
C PHE A 78 -2.01 -6.65 -25.16
N GLY A 79 -3.14 -5.94 -25.10
CA GLY A 79 -4.47 -6.50 -25.29
C GLY A 79 -4.94 -7.42 -24.17
N CYS A 80 -5.75 -8.43 -24.53
CA CYS A 80 -6.39 -9.34 -23.59
C CYS A 80 -5.44 -10.32 -22.89
N GLN A 81 -4.16 -10.39 -23.27
CA GLN A 81 -3.19 -11.30 -22.64
C GLN A 81 -3.06 -11.03 -21.13
N PHE A 82 -3.24 -9.78 -20.71
CA PHE A 82 -3.18 -9.39 -19.30
C PHE A 82 -4.27 -10.06 -18.44
N LEU A 83 -5.43 -10.42 -19.02
CA LEU A 83 -6.51 -11.10 -18.28
C LEU A 83 -6.07 -12.47 -17.74
N LEU A 84 -5.15 -13.16 -18.42
CA LEU A 84 -4.57 -14.43 -17.95
C LEU A 84 -3.72 -14.23 -16.69
N VAL A 85 -3.02 -13.10 -16.59
CA VAL A 85 -2.23 -12.72 -15.39
C VAL A 85 -3.18 -12.45 -14.20
N GLY A 86 -4.28 -11.73 -14.43
CA GLY A 86 -5.30 -11.51 -13.41
C GLY A 86 -5.92 -12.83 -12.90
N PHE A 87 -6.28 -13.72 -13.80
CA PHE A 87 -6.89 -15.02 -13.44
C PHE A 87 -5.92 -15.93 -12.69
N SER A 88 -4.67 -16.05 -13.16
CA SER A 88 -3.63 -16.84 -12.50
C SER A 88 -3.28 -16.29 -11.11
N THR A 89 -3.25 -14.97 -10.94
CA THR A 89 -3.02 -14.32 -9.63
C THR A 89 -4.16 -14.64 -8.65
N GLY A 90 -5.41 -14.60 -9.12
CA GLY A 90 -6.58 -14.98 -8.31
C GLY A 90 -6.53 -16.43 -7.83
N ILE A 91 -6.23 -17.37 -8.74
CA ILE A 91 -6.07 -18.79 -8.39
C ILE A 91 -4.90 -18.99 -7.43
N GLY A 92 -3.76 -18.33 -7.70
CA GLY A 92 -2.58 -18.40 -6.85
C GLY A 92 -2.87 -17.93 -5.42
N MET A 93 -3.66 -16.87 -5.27
CA MET A 93 -4.07 -16.36 -3.96
C MET A 93 -5.00 -17.33 -3.23
N LEU A 94 -5.96 -17.94 -3.93
CA LEU A 94 -6.86 -18.95 -3.34
C LEU A 94 -6.08 -20.18 -2.86
N LEU A 95 -5.16 -20.68 -3.69
CA LEU A 95 -4.32 -21.82 -3.36
C LEU A 95 -3.39 -21.50 -2.19
N SER A 96 -2.78 -20.31 -2.22
CA SER A 96 -1.87 -19.85 -1.17
C SER A 96 -2.60 -19.72 0.17
N SER A 97 -3.81 -19.16 0.18
CA SER A 97 -4.64 -19.06 1.37
C SER A 97 -5.03 -20.42 1.94
N ARG A 98 -5.24 -21.46 1.13
CA ARG A 98 -5.58 -22.80 1.64
C ARG A 98 -4.38 -23.58 2.16
N ILE A 99 -3.20 -23.40 1.57
CA ILE A 99 -2.01 -24.18 1.90
C ILE A 99 -1.15 -23.50 2.96
N PHE A 100 -0.81 -22.22 2.79
CA PHE A 100 0.14 -21.54 3.66
C PHE A 100 -0.51 -20.97 4.93
N LEU A 101 -1.76 -20.52 4.85
CA LEU A 101 -2.48 -19.98 6.00
C LEU A 101 -2.55 -20.96 7.19
N PRO A 102 -2.98 -22.23 7.05
CA PRO A 102 -3.04 -23.15 8.20
C PRO A 102 -1.65 -23.36 8.83
N VAL A 103 -0.61 -23.48 8.01
CA VAL A 103 0.77 -23.67 8.48
C VAL A 103 1.24 -22.47 9.32
N TYR A 104 0.97 -21.24 8.88
CA TYR A 104 1.32 -20.05 9.65
C TYR A 104 0.54 -19.93 10.97
N PHE A 105 -0.74 -20.30 10.96
CA PHE A 105 -1.57 -20.29 12.17
C PHE A 105 -1.12 -21.34 13.20
N GLU A 106 -0.76 -22.55 12.75
CA GLU A 106 -0.25 -23.62 13.63
C GLU A 106 1.11 -23.27 14.25
N CYS A 107 2.01 -22.66 13.48
CA CYS A 107 3.30 -22.21 13.99
C CYS A 107 3.21 -20.96 14.91
N LYS A 108 2.03 -20.36 15.07
CA LYS A 108 1.80 -19.14 15.87
C LYS A 108 2.74 -17.98 15.56
N VAL A 109 3.25 -17.92 14.32
CA VAL A 109 4.17 -16.86 13.89
C VAL A 109 3.44 -15.56 13.67
N SER A 110 4.09 -14.45 14.01
CA SER A 110 3.58 -13.10 13.78
C SER A 110 3.98 -12.55 12.41
N SER A 111 5.06 -13.07 11.84
CA SER A 111 5.63 -12.63 10.57
C SER A 111 6.12 -13.82 9.73
N ILE A 112 6.02 -13.71 8.41
CA ILE A 112 6.54 -14.72 7.48
C ILE A 112 8.05 -14.91 7.68
N TYR A 113 8.79 -13.85 8.00
CA TYR A 113 10.24 -13.91 8.23
C TYR A 113 10.61 -14.74 9.47
N GLU A 114 9.72 -14.79 10.47
CA GLU A 114 9.88 -15.61 11.67
C GLU A 114 9.74 -17.10 11.33
N TYR A 115 8.80 -17.44 10.44
CA TYR A 115 8.69 -18.79 9.89
C TYR A 115 9.95 -19.19 9.09
N LEU A 116 10.49 -18.28 8.27
CA LEU A 116 11.76 -18.53 7.56
C LEU A 116 12.94 -18.73 8.52
N GLU A 117 12.99 -17.99 9.63
CA GLU A 117 14.02 -18.17 10.66
C GLU A 117 13.95 -19.54 11.31
N MET A 118 12.74 -20.02 11.65
CA MET A 118 12.58 -21.36 12.26
C MET A 118 12.96 -22.49 11.30
N ARG A 119 12.70 -22.32 10.00
CA ARG A 119 12.94 -23.38 9.00
C ARG A 119 14.35 -23.38 8.41
N PHE A 120 14.93 -22.20 8.18
CA PHE A 120 16.21 -22.02 7.46
C PHE A 120 17.28 -21.27 8.27
N GLY A 121 16.98 -20.86 9.50
CA GLY A 121 17.90 -20.16 10.38
C GLY A 121 17.97 -18.64 10.18
N LYS A 122 18.75 -18.00 11.04
CA LYS A 122 18.86 -16.53 11.15
C LYS A 122 19.42 -15.84 9.91
N TYR A 123 20.38 -16.47 9.23
CA TYR A 123 21.01 -15.88 8.04
C TYR A 123 20.00 -15.63 6.92
N THR A 124 19.12 -16.60 6.67
CA THR A 124 18.06 -16.49 5.65
C THR A 124 17.09 -15.35 5.96
N LYS A 125 16.73 -15.15 7.24
CA LYS A 125 15.87 -14.04 7.66
C LYS A 125 16.49 -12.68 7.32
N TYR A 126 17.76 -12.46 7.65
CA TYR A 126 18.42 -11.18 7.38
C TYR A 126 18.53 -10.89 5.88
N THR A 127 18.90 -11.90 5.08
CA THR A 127 19.00 -11.75 3.63
C THR A 127 17.64 -11.44 3.00
N VAL A 128 16.61 -12.21 3.33
CA VAL A 128 15.26 -12.02 2.75
C VAL A 128 14.65 -10.70 3.21
N SER A 129 14.79 -10.34 4.49
CA SER A 129 14.32 -9.04 5.00
C SER A 129 15.04 -7.88 4.33
N GLY A 130 16.36 -7.99 4.10
CA GLY A 130 17.13 -6.97 3.40
C GLY A 130 16.68 -6.80 1.95
N MET A 131 16.51 -7.91 1.22
CA MET A 131 16.01 -7.89 -0.15
C MET A 131 14.60 -7.28 -0.23
N PHE A 132 13.73 -7.61 0.72
CA PHE A 132 12.38 -7.04 0.79
C PHE A 132 12.39 -5.54 1.03
N ILE A 133 13.23 -5.02 1.93
CA ILE A 133 13.34 -3.59 2.18
C ILE A 133 13.79 -2.86 0.90
N ILE A 134 14.80 -3.38 0.20
CA ILE A 134 15.28 -2.80 -1.05
C ILE A 134 14.16 -2.80 -2.10
N GLN A 135 13.47 -3.94 -2.27
CA GLN A 135 12.34 -4.06 -3.20
C GLN A 135 11.24 -3.06 -2.87
N MET A 136 10.88 -2.90 -1.59
CA MET A 136 9.83 -1.98 -1.15
C MET A 136 10.21 -0.51 -1.35
N VAL A 137 11.47 -0.15 -1.13
CA VAL A 137 11.96 1.22 -1.41
C VAL A 137 11.83 1.54 -2.89
N LEU A 138 12.26 0.62 -3.76
CA LEU A 138 12.15 0.79 -5.22
C LEU A 138 10.68 0.88 -5.66
N TYR A 139 9.83 -0.04 -5.16
CA TYR A 139 8.41 -0.06 -5.46
C TYR A 139 7.71 1.24 -5.03
N THR A 140 7.92 1.68 -3.79
CA THR A 140 7.29 2.89 -3.25
C THR A 140 7.74 4.14 -4.01
N SER A 141 9.01 4.19 -4.44
CA SER A 141 9.55 5.26 -5.28
C SER A 141 8.82 5.33 -6.63
N SER A 142 8.60 4.19 -7.29
CA SER A 142 7.84 4.15 -8.56
C SER A 142 6.38 4.55 -8.38
N VAL A 143 5.73 4.15 -7.28
CA VAL A 143 4.34 4.50 -7.00
C VAL A 143 4.19 6.00 -6.74
N LEU A 144 5.12 6.62 -6.00
CA LEU A 144 5.12 8.06 -5.69
C LEU A 144 5.25 8.95 -6.93
N LEU A 145 5.90 8.50 -8.00
CA LEU A 145 6.03 9.28 -9.22
C LEU A 145 4.68 9.51 -9.91
N GLY A 146 3.73 8.56 -9.81
CA GLY A 146 2.39 8.70 -10.38
C GLY A 146 1.66 9.98 -9.93
N PRO A 147 1.39 10.16 -8.63
CA PRO A 147 0.73 11.37 -8.12
C PRO A 147 1.57 12.63 -8.31
N VAL A 148 2.91 12.55 -8.20
CA VAL A 148 3.80 13.71 -8.43
C VAL A 148 3.68 14.24 -9.86
N LEU A 149 3.65 13.35 -10.86
CA LEU A 149 3.49 13.74 -12.27
C LEU A 149 2.11 14.34 -12.51
N ALA A 150 1.06 13.78 -11.90
CA ALA A 150 -0.28 14.35 -11.97
C ALA A 150 -0.36 15.74 -11.32
N LEU A 151 0.23 15.92 -10.12
CA LEU A 151 0.28 17.19 -9.39
C LEU A 151 1.09 18.26 -10.14
N THR A 152 2.20 17.89 -10.77
CA THR A 152 3.01 18.81 -11.57
C THR A 152 2.30 19.22 -12.86
N ALA A 153 1.45 18.35 -13.42
CA ALA A 153 0.66 18.71 -14.60
C ALA A 153 -0.39 19.80 -14.32
N VAL A 154 -0.89 19.86 -13.07
CA VAL A 154 -1.92 20.84 -12.65
C VAL A 154 -1.34 22.03 -11.88
N THR A 155 -0.12 21.91 -11.34
CA THR A 155 0.53 22.94 -10.53
C THR A 155 1.85 23.32 -11.19
N ASP A 156 2.07 24.60 -11.51
CA ASP A 156 3.29 25.10 -12.20
C ASP A 156 4.58 25.06 -11.34
N PHE A 157 4.64 24.25 -10.28
CA PHE A 157 5.83 24.10 -9.43
C PHE A 157 6.81 23.06 -10.00
N SER A 158 8.08 23.12 -9.55
CA SER A 158 9.08 22.12 -9.93
C SER A 158 8.76 20.74 -9.36
N ILE A 159 9.13 19.70 -10.11
CA ILE A 159 8.93 18.29 -9.74
C ILE A 159 9.57 17.99 -8.37
N GLU A 160 10.74 18.57 -8.09
CA GLU A 160 11.46 18.37 -6.83
C GLU A 160 10.65 18.82 -5.60
N MET A 161 9.99 19.99 -5.67
CA MET A 161 9.12 20.48 -4.59
C MET A 161 7.87 19.60 -4.41
N MET A 162 7.34 19.04 -5.50
CA MET A 162 6.19 18.13 -5.45
C MET A 162 6.54 16.76 -4.85
N ILE A 163 7.73 16.24 -5.12
CA ILE A 163 8.22 14.99 -4.48
C ILE A 163 8.35 15.18 -2.98
N ILE A 164 8.98 16.27 -2.53
CA ILE A 164 9.22 16.51 -1.09
C ILE A 164 7.89 16.69 -0.35
N SER A 165 6.97 17.49 -0.90
CA SER A 165 5.67 17.75 -0.26
C SER A 165 4.79 16.49 -0.18
N SER A 166 4.66 15.74 -1.28
CA SER A 166 3.88 14.49 -1.30
C SER A 166 4.48 13.42 -0.38
N GLY A 167 5.81 13.31 -0.32
CA GLY A 167 6.52 12.42 0.60
C GLY A 167 6.30 12.81 2.06
N ALA A 168 6.32 14.11 2.38
CA ALA A 168 6.05 14.60 3.73
C ALA A 168 4.62 14.30 4.18
N VAL A 169 3.62 14.56 3.32
CA VAL A 169 2.20 14.25 3.60
C VAL A 169 2.00 12.74 3.80
N CYS A 170 2.59 11.91 2.94
CA CYS A 170 2.51 10.45 3.06
C CYS A 170 3.15 9.95 4.36
N THR A 171 4.33 10.46 4.72
CA THR A 171 5.02 10.08 5.96
C THR A 171 4.23 10.51 7.19
N PHE A 172 3.66 11.73 7.18
CA PHE A 172 2.83 12.23 8.26
C PHE A 172 1.57 11.38 8.43
N TYR A 173 0.92 11.01 7.33
CA TYR A 173 -0.23 10.11 7.35
C TYR A 173 0.11 8.72 7.88
N CYS A 174 1.21 8.10 7.43
CA CYS A 174 1.63 6.79 7.91
C CYS A 174 2.05 6.79 9.39
N PHE A 175 2.49 7.93 9.91
CA PHE A 175 2.86 8.09 11.31
C PHE A 175 1.65 8.28 12.23
N LEU A 176 0.54 8.81 11.72
CA LEU A 176 -0.71 9.07 12.44
C LEU A 176 -1.45 7.79 12.78
#